data_AF-A0AA39SI33-F1
#
_entry.id   AF-A0AA39SI33-F1
#
_cell.length_a   1.000
_cell.length_b   1.000
_cell.length_c   1.000
_cell.angle_alpha   90.00
_cell.angle_beta   90.00
_cell.angle_gamma   90.00
#
_symmetry.space_group_name_H-M   'P 1'
#
loop_
_entity.id
_entity.type
_entity.pdbx_description
1 polymer ?
#
loop_
_entity_poly.entity_id
_entity_poly.type
_entity_poly.pdbx_seq_one_letter_code
_entity_poly.pdbx_strand_id
1 'polypeptide(L)'
;MCTQELIEKLDKLVNQQEGCCELDVSVEILSLTRDVISRAAFGSNFGEGRFMPTKVNKRMRQIYGEVRGLLQGITEKREKSIQMENDEKDDLLSLLSKSNMKELQKKQDSNAGMTIEDVIEECKLFYFAGQETTANLLTWSMITLSMHQNWQERAREEVLKFFGKNKPTSDDLNHLKIVNMILLEVLRLYPPTSLIKRTTKKTKLGDFYLPT
;
A
#
# COMPACT_ATOMS: atom_id res chain seq x y z
N MET A 1 -4.22 -17.78 10.73
CA MET A 1 -4.88 -16.50 10.33
C MET A 1 -3.77 -15.47 10.23
N CYS A 2 -3.71 -14.66 9.18
CA CYS A 2 -2.53 -13.80 8.92
C CYS A 2 -2.20 -12.81 10.05
N THR A 3 -3.17 -12.47 10.90
CA THR A 3 -2.98 -11.58 12.06
C THR A 3 -2.57 -12.32 13.34
N GLN A 4 -2.70 -13.65 13.42
CA GLN A 4 -2.37 -14.42 14.62
C GLN A 4 -0.87 -14.34 14.94
N GLU A 5 -0.02 -14.48 13.92
CA GLU A 5 1.43 -14.35 14.05
C GLU A 5 1.84 -12.94 14.50
N LEU A 6 1.14 -11.91 14.01
CA LEU A 6 1.35 -10.53 14.43
C LEU A 6 0.94 -10.33 15.90
N ILE A 7 -0.21 -10.87 16.31
CA ILE A 7 -0.69 -10.80 17.70
C ILE A 7 0.29 -11.50 18.64
N GLU A 8 0.73 -12.72 18.32
CA GLU A 8 1.70 -13.46 19.13
C GLU A 8 3.04 -12.73 19.24
N LYS A 9 3.46 -12.02 18.18
CA LYS A 9 4.65 -11.18 18.20
C LYS A 9 4.46 -9.94 19.06
N LEU A 10 3.30 -9.29 18.99
CA LEU A 10 2.96 -8.12 19.81
C LEU A 10 2.85 -8.50 21.30
N ASP A 11 2.20 -9.62 21.63
CA ASP A 11 2.08 -10.11 23.01
C ASP A 11 3.47 -10.37 23.62
N LYS A 12 4.42 -10.89 22.85
CA LYS A 12 5.81 -11.06 23.30
C LYS A 12 6.52 -9.72 23.56
N LEU A 13 6.27 -8.71 22.73
CA LEU A 13 6.91 -7.39 22.85
C LEU A 13 6.30 -6.55 24.00
N VAL A 14 4.98 -6.61 24.18
CA VAL A 14 4.25 -5.89 25.25
C VAL A 14 4.66 -6.38 26.63
N ASN A 15 4.96 -7.67 26.77
CA ASN A 15 5.45 -8.25 28.02
C ASN A 15 6.93 -7.92 28.33
N GLN A 16 7.59 -7.09 27.52
CA GLN A 16 9.04 -6.84 27.62
C GLN A 16 9.45 -5.38 27.85
N GLN A 17 8.57 -4.37 27.80
CA GLN A 17 9.01 -2.96 27.89
C GLN A 17 8.05 -2.01 28.65
N GLU A 18 8.62 -1.21 29.56
CA GLU A 18 8.05 0.02 30.14
C GLU A 18 8.68 1.27 29.47
N GLY A 19 7.88 2.27 29.05
CA GLY A 19 8.39 3.64 28.73
C GLY A 19 7.76 4.40 27.53
N CYS A 20 7.90 5.75 27.54
CA CYS A 20 7.62 6.74 26.47
C CYS A 20 8.89 7.04 25.64
N CYS A 21 8.94 7.70 24.47
CA CYS A 21 8.12 7.99 23.29
C CYS A 21 9.14 8.61 22.29
N GLU A 22 9.04 8.39 20.97
CA GLU A 22 10.00 8.97 19.99
C GLU A 22 9.26 9.64 18.83
N LEU A 23 9.71 10.85 18.48
CA LEU A 23 9.15 11.69 17.41
C LEU A 23 10.15 11.76 16.25
N ASP A 24 9.75 11.35 15.05
CA ASP A 24 10.66 11.29 13.90
C ASP A 24 10.68 12.60 13.08
N VAL A 25 11.70 13.42 13.33
CA VAL A 25 12.01 14.68 12.61
C VAL A 25 12.79 14.42 11.30
N SER A 26 13.13 13.16 11.02
CA SER A 26 14.09 12.80 9.97
C SER A 26 13.59 13.13 8.57
N VAL A 27 12.29 12.98 8.29
CA VAL A 27 11.73 13.13 6.94
C VAL A 27 11.84 14.58 6.44
N GLU A 28 11.61 15.56 7.31
CA GLU A 28 11.67 16.99 6.97
C GLU A 28 13.12 17.46 6.81
N ILE A 29 14.03 16.99 7.67
CA ILE A 29 15.47 17.28 7.60
C ILE A 29 16.12 16.60 6.39
N LEU A 30 15.73 15.37 6.05
CA LEU A 30 16.20 14.66 4.86
C LEU A 30 15.74 15.34 3.55
N SER A 31 14.54 15.91 3.54
CA SER A 31 14.03 16.66 2.39
C SER A 31 14.82 17.95 2.18
N LEU A 32 15.03 18.72 3.25
CA LEU A 32 15.77 19.99 3.22
C LEU A 32 17.25 19.80 2.84
N THR A 33 17.94 18.85 3.47
CA THR A 33 19.37 18.59 3.21
C THR A 33 19.61 18.07 1.80
N ARG A 34 18.69 17.27 1.25
CA ARG A 34 18.76 16.78 -0.13
C ARG A 34 18.65 17.92 -1.16
N ASP A 35 17.75 18.88 -0.94
CA ASP A 35 17.60 20.04 -1.84
C ASP A 35 18.82 20.97 -1.78
N VAL A 36 19.33 21.25 -0.57
CA VAL A 36 20.52 22.10 -0.37
C VAL A 36 21.77 21.49 -1.01
N ILE A 37 22.04 20.19 -0.80
CA ILE A 37 23.21 19.51 -1.38
C ILE A 37 23.10 19.41 -2.91
N SER A 38 21.91 19.10 -3.45
CA SER A 38 21.72 19.01 -4.90
C SER A 38 22.02 20.34 -5.60
N ARG A 39 21.54 21.45 -5.03
CA ARG A 39 21.80 22.80 -5.56
C ARG A 39 23.24 23.24 -5.40
N ALA A 40 23.83 23.02 -4.22
CA ALA A 40 25.18 23.49 -3.90
C ALA A 40 26.28 22.68 -4.59
N ALA A 41 26.14 21.37 -4.70
CA ALA A 41 27.18 20.50 -5.25
C ALA A 41 27.07 20.29 -6.77
N PHE A 42 25.85 20.36 -7.34
CA PHE A 42 25.60 19.92 -8.71
C PHE A 42 24.86 20.95 -9.58
N GLY A 43 24.43 22.09 -9.02
CA GLY A 43 23.81 23.17 -9.78
C GLY A 43 22.45 22.84 -10.43
N SER A 44 21.84 21.69 -10.11
CA SER A 44 20.60 21.22 -10.73
C SER A 44 19.58 20.65 -9.74
N ASN A 45 18.32 20.46 -10.22
CA ASN A 45 17.17 20.08 -9.40
C ASN A 45 17.02 18.55 -9.22
N PHE A 46 16.12 18.15 -8.31
CA PHE A 46 15.84 16.77 -7.87
C PHE A 46 15.63 15.72 -8.99
N GLY A 47 15.26 16.11 -10.21
CA GLY A 47 15.10 15.21 -11.35
C GLY A 47 16.41 14.55 -11.83
N GLU A 48 17.51 15.30 -11.85
CA GLU A 48 18.81 14.84 -12.36
C GLU A 48 19.62 14.12 -11.28
N GLY A 49 19.44 14.53 -10.02
CA GLY A 49 20.05 13.87 -8.86
C GLY A 49 19.64 12.41 -8.67
N ARG A 50 18.59 11.93 -9.35
CA ARG A 50 18.09 10.54 -9.29
C ARG A 50 19.02 9.53 -9.96
N PHE A 51 19.83 9.98 -10.93
CA PHE A 51 20.78 9.12 -11.66
C PHE A 51 22.18 9.11 -11.04
N MET A 52 22.46 10.06 -10.14
CA MET A 52 23.74 10.16 -9.44
C MET A 52 24.03 8.91 -8.61
N PRO A 53 25.28 8.42 -8.55
CA PRO A 53 25.66 7.22 -7.81
C PRO A 53 25.80 7.48 -6.29
N THR A 54 24.83 8.18 -5.69
CA THR A 54 24.76 8.39 -4.24
C THR A 54 24.45 7.08 -3.52
N LYS A 55 24.79 6.99 -2.23
CA LYS A 55 24.45 5.81 -1.41
C LYS A 55 22.95 5.50 -1.45
N VAL A 56 22.11 6.53 -1.39
CA VAL A 56 20.65 6.41 -1.47
C VAL A 56 20.19 5.87 -2.82
N ASN A 57 20.68 6.41 -3.94
CA ASN A 57 20.27 5.96 -5.28
C ASN A 57 20.81 4.56 -5.62
N LYS A 58 22.00 4.21 -5.13
CA LYS A 58 22.54 2.85 -5.24
C LYS A 58 21.66 1.86 -4.45
N ARG A 59 21.30 2.22 -3.21
CA ARG A 59 20.40 1.42 -2.38
C ARG A 59 19.02 1.28 -3.01
N MET A 60 18.47 2.37 -3.56
CA MET A 60 17.18 2.34 -4.26
C MET A 60 17.22 1.42 -5.48
N ARG A 61 18.28 1.49 -6.31
CA ARG A 61 18.47 0.58 -7.45
C ARG A 61 18.56 -0.89 -7.01
N GLN A 62 19.28 -1.16 -5.92
CA GLN A 62 19.36 -2.51 -5.35
C GLN A 62 17.98 -3.01 -4.91
N ILE A 63 17.24 -2.21 -4.14
CA ILE A 63 15.88 -2.55 -3.68
C ILE A 63 14.95 -2.77 -4.87
N TYR A 64 15.02 -1.94 -5.91
CA TYR A 64 14.23 -2.15 -7.14
C TYR A 64 14.57 -3.49 -7.80
N GLY A 65 15.84 -3.87 -7.88
CA GLY A 65 16.26 -5.17 -8.41
C GLY A 65 15.76 -6.34 -7.56
N GLU A 66 15.84 -6.23 -6.23
CA GLU A 66 15.34 -7.24 -5.29
C GLU A 66 13.81 -7.42 -5.41
N VAL A 67 13.05 -6.32 -5.40
CA VAL A 67 11.59 -6.34 -5.56
C VAL A 67 11.20 -6.93 -6.91
N ARG A 68 11.87 -6.52 -8.00
CA ARG A 68 11.61 -7.07 -9.34
C ARG A 68 11.85 -8.58 -9.38
N GLY A 69 12.96 -9.05 -8.83
CA GLY A 69 13.29 -10.49 -8.78
C GLY A 69 12.26 -11.31 -7.98
N LEU A 70 11.79 -10.78 -6.85
CA LEU A 70 10.75 -11.43 -6.05
C LEU A 70 9.42 -11.52 -6.81
N LEU A 71 8.98 -10.42 -7.41
CA LEU A 71 7.74 -10.39 -8.18
C LEU A 71 7.81 -11.27 -9.42
N GLN A 72 8.93 -11.26 -10.14
CA GLN A 72 9.16 -12.16 -11.26
C GLN A 72 9.05 -13.62 -10.84
N GLY A 73 9.67 -14.01 -9.72
CA GLY A 73 9.57 -15.38 -9.20
C GLY A 73 8.14 -15.78 -8.82
N ILE A 74 7.34 -14.86 -8.27
CA ILE A 74 5.92 -15.08 -7.96
C ILE A 74 5.11 -15.25 -9.26
N THR A 75 5.32 -14.37 -10.24
CA THR A 75 4.63 -14.38 -11.53
C THR A 75 4.92 -15.65 -12.32
N GLU A 76 6.19 -16.02 -12.48
CA GLU A 76 6.59 -17.25 -13.19
C GLU A 76 6.04 -18.52 -12.53
N LYS A 77 6.04 -18.57 -11.19
CA LYS A 77 5.46 -19.70 -10.45
C LYS A 77 3.96 -19.82 -10.70
N ARG A 78 3.26 -18.68 -10.77
CA ARG A 78 1.82 -18.65 -11.02
C ARG A 78 1.49 -19.04 -12.45
N GLU A 79 2.20 -18.51 -13.45
CA GLU A 79 1.98 -18.88 -14.86
C GLU A 79 2.12 -20.37 -15.10
N LYS A 80 3.16 -21.00 -14.54
CA LYS A 80 3.36 -22.46 -14.63
C LYS A 80 2.19 -23.23 -14.02
N SER A 81 1.61 -22.73 -12.93
CA SER A 81 0.47 -23.37 -12.26
C SER A 81 -0.81 -23.26 -13.11
N ILE A 82 -1.02 -22.12 -13.77
CA ILE A 82 -2.16 -21.88 -14.68
C ILE A 82 -2.07 -22.78 -15.92
N GLN A 83 -0.88 -22.93 -16.52
CA GLN A 83 -0.67 -23.78 -17.70
C GLN A 83 -0.88 -25.27 -17.42
N MET A 84 -0.68 -25.71 -16.19
CA MET A 84 -0.86 -27.11 -15.78
C MET A 84 -2.33 -27.46 -15.48
N GLU A 85 -3.30 -26.58 -15.78
CA GLU A 85 -4.75 -26.72 -15.49
C GLU A 85 -5.08 -27.10 -14.03
N ASN A 86 -4.14 -26.90 -13.11
CA ASN A 86 -4.20 -27.38 -11.73
C ASN A 86 -4.66 -26.28 -10.76
N ASP A 87 -5.21 -25.18 -11.27
CA ASP A 87 -5.35 -23.93 -10.53
C ASP A 87 -6.79 -23.42 -10.46
N GLU A 88 -7.52 -23.92 -9.46
CA GLU A 88 -8.84 -23.42 -9.06
C GLU A 88 -8.79 -22.08 -8.29
N LYS A 89 -7.61 -21.49 -8.07
CA LYS A 89 -7.50 -20.26 -7.29
C LYS A 89 -7.82 -19.03 -8.13
N ASP A 90 -8.63 -18.14 -7.57
CA ASP A 90 -8.99 -16.83 -8.15
C ASP A 90 -8.32 -15.69 -7.37
N ASP A 91 -6.98 -15.69 -7.36
CA ASP A 91 -6.21 -14.54 -6.89
C ASP A 91 -5.99 -13.49 -7.99
N LEU A 92 -5.65 -12.27 -7.60
CA LEU A 92 -5.50 -11.13 -8.53
C LEU A 92 -4.60 -11.44 -9.72
N LEU A 93 -3.48 -12.12 -9.48
CA LEU A 93 -2.52 -12.48 -10.52
C LEU A 93 -3.12 -13.50 -11.49
N SER A 94 -3.82 -14.52 -10.99
CA SER A 94 -4.52 -15.46 -11.87
C SER A 94 -5.65 -14.82 -12.66
N LEU A 95 -6.41 -13.90 -12.06
CA LEU A 95 -7.46 -13.17 -12.78
C LEU A 95 -6.86 -12.29 -13.89
N LEU A 96 -5.75 -11.59 -13.60
CA LEU A 96 -5.03 -10.76 -14.56
C LEU A 96 -4.47 -11.61 -15.71
N SER A 97 -3.78 -12.71 -15.41
CA SER A 97 -3.24 -13.62 -16.42
C SER A 97 -4.33 -14.30 -17.26
N LYS A 98 -5.39 -14.83 -16.63
CA LYS A 98 -6.54 -15.43 -17.34
C LYS A 98 -7.24 -14.41 -18.25
N SER A 99 -7.38 -13.15 -17.79
CA SER A 99 -7.95 -12.06 -18.58
C SER A 99 -7.05 -11.69 -19.77
N ASN A 100 -5.74 -11.58 -19.54
CA ASN A 100 -4.75 -11.26 -20.58
C ASN A 100 -4.73 -12.34 -21.69
N MET A 101 -4.77 -13.62 -21.31
CA MET A 101 -4.85 -14.74 -22.26
C MET A 101 -6.12 -14.69 -23.11
N LYS A 102 -7.28 -14.37 -22.50
CA LYS A 102 -8.55 -14.24 -23.22
C LYS A 102 -8.53 -13.07 -24.23
N GLU A 103 -7.87 -11.96 -23.91
CA GLU A 103 -7.74 -10.83 -24.84
C GLU A 103 -6.81 -11.15 -26.01
N LEU A 104 -5.69 -11.85 -25.77
CA LEU A 104 -4.79 -12.34 -26.82
C LEU A 104 -5.46 -13.34 -27.78
N GLN A 105 -6.44 -14.12 -27.30
CA GLN A 105 -7.20 -15.05 -28.15
C GLN A 105 -8.26 -14.36 -29.02
N LYS A 106 -8.81 -13.22 -28.57
CA LYS A 106 -9.89 -12.49 -29.27
C LYS A 106 -9.38 -11.60 -30.40
N LYS A 107 -8.21 -10.97 -30.20
CA LYS A 107 -7.60 -10.08 -31.19
C LYS A 107 -6.53 -10.89 -31.90
N GLN A 108 -6.64 -11.10 -33.21
CA GLN A 108 -5.57 -11.66 -34.06
C GLN A 108 -4.37 -10.70 -34.19
N ASP A 109 -4.08 -9.94 -33.13
CA ASP A 109 -3.02 -8.96 -33.02
C ASP A 109 -2.21 -9.30 -31.77
N SER A 110 -0.99 -9.77 -31.99
CA SER A 110 -0.06 -10.18 -30.93
C SER A 110 0.37 -9.02 -30.03
N ASN A 111 0.03 -7.78 -30.37
CA ASN A 111 0.37 -6.57 -29.62
C ASN A 111 -0.74 -6.10 -28.65
N ALA A 112 -1.84 -6.84 -28.52
CA ALA A 112 -2.98 -6.39 -27.72
C ALA A 112 -2.95 -6.82 -26.24
N GLY A 113 -2.04 -7.71 -25.84
CA GLY A 113 -1.93 -8.21 -24.46
C GLY A 113 -0.81 -7.53 -23.67
N MET A 114 -0.91 -7.58 -22.34
CA MET A 114 0.15 -7.19 -21.41
C MET A 114 1.33 -8.16 -21.52
N THR A 115 2.54 -7.63 -21.46
CA THR A 115 3.75 -8.43 -21.29
C THR A 115 3.87 -8.92 -19.84
N ILE A 116 4.74 -9.90 -19.59
CA ILE A 116 5.06 -10.33 -18.22
C ILE A 116 5.63 -9.17 -17.39
N GLU A 117 6.38 -8.26 -18.01
CA GLU A 117 6.91 -7.07 -17.34
C GLU A 117 5.79 -6.12 -16.92
N ASP A 118 4.80 -5.91 -17.78
CA ASP A 118 3.63 -5.08 -17.45
C ASP A 118 2.85 -5.69 -16.28
N VAL A 119 2.66 -7.02 -16.27
CA VAL A 119 2.03 -7.74 -15.16
C VAL A 119 2.81 -7.54 -13.85
N ILE A 120 4.13 -7.61 -13.89
CA ILE A 120 4.99 -7.40 -12.71
C ILE A 120 4.84 -5.96 -12.20
N GLU A 121 4.87 -4.96 -13.08
CA GLU A 121 4.74 -3.55 -12.69
C GLU A 121 3.34 -3.23 -12.15
N GLU A 122 2.27 -3.84 -12.69
CA GLU A 122 0.92 -3.73 -12.12
C GLU A 122 0.84 -4.37 -10.73
N CYS A 123 1.37 -5.58 -10.54
CA CYS A 123 1.42 -6.22 -9.22
C CYS A 123 2.20 -5.39 -8.19
N LYS A 124 3.32 -4.80 -8.61
CA LYS A 124 4.13 -3.90 -7.80
C LYS A 124 3.33 -2.67 -7.37
N LEU A 125 2.63 -2.04 -8.31
CA LEU A 125 1.78 -0.88 -8.04
C LEU A 125 0.69 -1.22 -7.02
N PHE A 126 -0.04 -2.34 -7.23
CA PHE A 126 -1.07 -2.80 -6.30
C PHE A 126 -0.53 -3.04 -4.89
N TYR A 127 0.61 -3.73 -4.79
CA TYR A 127 1.22 -4.02 -3.49
C TYR A 127 1.59 -2.74 -2.75
N PHE A 128 2.32 -1.82 -3.38
CA PHE A 128 2.76 -0.59 -2.72
C PHE A 128 1.58 0.34 -2.39
N ALA A 129 0.66 0.52 -3.33
CA ALA A 129 -0.52 1.36 -3.13
C ALA A 129 -1.37 0.87 -1.94
N GLY A 130 -1.55 -0.46 -1.82
CA GLY A 130 -2.30 -1.06 -0.72
C GLY A 130 -1.55 -1.08 0.61
N GLN A 131 -0.24 -1.39 0.58
CA GLN A 131 0.56 -1.58 1.78
C GLN A 131 0.70 -0.27 2.57
N GLU A 132 1.22 0.79 1.94
CA GLU A 132 1.57 2.03 2.63
C GLU A 132 0.31 2.69 3.21
N THR A 133 -0.76 2.76 2.42
CA THR A 133 -2.02 3.39 2.82
C THR A 133 -2.70 2.64 3.96
N THR A 134 -2.79 1.31 3.87
CA THR A 134 -3.45 0.48 4.89
C THR A 134 -2.64 0.43 6.18
N ALA A 135 -1.30 0.32 6.10
CA ALA A 135 -0.45 0.32 7.28
C ALA A 135 -0.57 1.64 8.07
N ASN A 136 -0.58 2.78 7.37
CA ASN A 136 -0.76 4.09 7.99
C ASN A 136 -2.14 4.20 8.66
N LEU A 137 -3.22 3.78 7.99
CA LEU A 137 -4.57 3.78 8.57
C LEU A 137 -4.63 2.94 9.86
N LEU A 138 -4.10 1.71 9.84
CA LEU A 138 -4.11 0.83 11.01
C LEU A 138 -3.27 1.39 12.15
N THR A 139 -2.12 1.98 11.85
CA THR A 139 -1.24 2.62 12.85
C THR A 139 -1.96 3.75 13.56
N TRP A 140 -2.54 4.69 12.80
CA TRP A 140 -3.30 5.80 13.38
C TRP A 140 -4.57 5.34 14.09
N SER A 141 -5.20 4.26 13.63
CA SER A 141 -6.35 3.66 14.33
C SER A 141 -5.95 3.14 15.70
N MET A 142 -4.82 2.44 15.82
CA MET A 142 -4.31 1.96 17.10
C MET A 142 -3.95 3.09 18.06
N ILE A 143 -3.28 4.14 17.55
CA ILE A 143 -2.94 5.34 18.34
C ILE A 143 -4.22 6.04 18.83
N THR A 144 -5.20 6.23 17.95
CA THR A 144 -6.45 6.91 18.30
C THR A 144 -7.23 6.09 19.33
N LEU A 145 -7.30 4.77 19.19
CA LEU A 145 -7.99 3.90 20.14
C LEU A 145 -7.30 3.86 21.52
N SER A 146 -5.97 3.91 21.57
CA SER A 146 -5.25 3.95 22.86
C SER A 146 -5.52 5.25 23.63
N MET A 147 -5.72 6.36 22.92
CA MET A 147 -6.08 7.66 23.51
C MET A 147 -7.57 7.79 23.85
N HIS A 148 -8.44 6.99 23.21
CA HIS A 148 -9.90 7.06 23.35
C HIS A 148 -10.50 5.72 23.81
N GLN A 149 -10.23 5.38 25.07
CA GLN A 149 -10.65 4.11 25.70
C GLN A 149 -12.15 3.84 25.60
N ASN A 150 -12.99 4.88 25.65
CA ASN A 150 -14.44 4.73 25.49
C ASN A 150 -14.85 4.19 24.11
N TRP A 151 -14.12 4.57 23.05
CA TRP A 151 -14.35 4.08 21.69
C TRP A 151 -13.72 2.70 21.48
N GLN A 152 -12.58 2.43 22.13
CA GLN A 152 -11.98 1.10 22.16
C GLN A 152 -12.93 0.06 22.78
N GLU A 153 -13.56 0.38 23.91
CA GLU A 153 -14.51 -0.54 24.55
C GLU A 153 -15.74 -0.78 23.68
N ARG A 154 -16.32 0.28 23.09
CA ARG A 154 -17.45 0.14 22.16
C ARG A 154 -17.13 -0.75 20.96
N ALA A 155 -15.94 -0.62 20.37
CA ALA A 155 -15.49 -1.46 19.27
C ALA A 155 -15.34 -2.92 19.72
N ARG A 156 -14.78 -3.15 20.91
CA ARG A 156 -14.64 -4.48 21.51
C ARG A 156 -16.01 -5.13 21.77
N GLU A 157 -16.94 -4.39 22.35
CA GLU A 157 -18.32 -4.82 22.60
C GLU A 157 -19.04 -5.19 21.29
N GLU A 158 -18.89 -4.36 20.23
CA GLU A 158 -19.47 -4.64 18.91
C GLU A 158 -18.94 -5.96 18.33
N VAL A 159 -17.61 -6.13 18.33
CA VAL A 159 -16.97 -7.36 17.82
C VAL A 159 -17.40 -8.58 18.63
N LEU A 160 -17.40 -8.50 19.97
CA LEU A 160 -17.82 -9.61 20.82
C LEU A 160 -19.30 -9.95 20.65
N LYS A 161 -20.16 -8.95 20.43
CA LYS A 161 -21.59 -9.15 20.23
C LYS A 161 -21.90 -9.91 18.94
N PHE A 162 -21.23 -9.56 17.83
CA PHE A 162 -21.49 -10.20 16.54
C PHE A 162 -20.73 -11.52 16.35
N PHE A 163 -19.51 -11.60 16.88
CA PHE A 163 -18.61 -12.73 16.60
C PHE A 163 -18.35 -13.63 17.81
N GLY A 164 -18.38 -13.10 19.03
CA GLY A 164 -17.98 -13.84 20.22
C GLY A 164 -16.57 -14.43 20.07
N LYS A 165 -16.49 -15.76 19.97
CA LYS A 165 -15.24 -16.51 19.68
C LYS A 165 -15.17 -17.07 18.26
N ASN A 166 -16.21 -16.85 17.46
CA ASN A 166 -16.27 -17.34 16.09
C ASN A 166 -15.41 -16.47 15.18
N LYS A 167 -14.96 -17.07 14.07
CA LYS A 167 -14.19 -16.35 13.06
C LYS A 167 -15.16 -15.58 12.16
N PRO A 168 -14.94 -14.26 11.95
CA PRO A 168 -15.77 -13.48 11.03
C PRO A 168 -15.57 -13.96 9.59
N THR A 169 -16.66 -14.01 8.81
CA THR A 169 -16.62 -14.12 7.35
C THR A 169 -16.58 -12.73 6.70
N SER A 170 -16.30 -12.66 5.40
CA SER A 170 -16.27 -11.38 4.67
C SER A 170 -17.60 -10.63 4.74
N ASP A 171 -18.71 -11.36 4.64
CA ASP A 171 -20.04 -10.76 4.63
C ASP A 171 -20.40 -10.19 6.01
N ASP A 172 -19.94 -10.84 7.08
CA ASP A 172 -20.23 -10.42 8.44
C ASP A 172 -19.58 -9.08 8.82
N LEU A 173 -18.47 -8.73 8.17
CA LEU A 173 -17.74 -7.48 8.45
C LEU A 173 -18.61 -6.24 8.19
N ASN A 174 -19.62 -6.34 7.32
CA ASN A 174 -20.57 -5.26 7.04
C ASN A 174 -21.43 -4.88 8.26
N HIS A 175 -21.50 -5.72 9.28
CA HIS A 175 -22.26 -5.45 10.51
C HIS A 175 -21.51 -4.58 11.52
N LEU A 176 -20.19 -4.39 11.36
CA LEU A 176 -19.34 -3.62 12.27
C LEU A 176 -19.43 -2.12 12.03
N LYS A 177 -20.54 -1.51 12.44
CA LYS A 177 -20.81 -0.08 12.26
C LYS A 177 -19.85 0.80 13.07
N ILE A 178 -19.57 0.43 14.32
CA ILE A 178 -18.67 1.19 15.21
C ILE A 178 -17.24 1.13 14.71
N VAL A 179 -16.74 -0.06 14.35
CA VAL A 179 -15.41 -0.19 13.75
C VAL A 179 -15.32 0.64 12.47
N ASN A 180 -16.33 0.58 11.61
CA ASN A 180 -16.35 1.40 10.39
C ASN A 180 -16.33 2.91 10.68
N MET A 181 -17.11 3.38 11.66
CA MET A 181 -17.07 4.79 12.08
C MET A 181 -15.67 5.21 12.57
N ILE A 182 -15.00 4.36 13.35
CA ILE A 182 -13.63 4.62 13.83
C ILE A 182 -12.67 4.76 12.66
N LEU A 183 -12.69 3.81 11.71
CA LEU A 183 -11.80 3.85 10.54
C LEU A 183 -12.04 5.11 9.69
N LEU A 184 -13.31 5.49 9.49
CA LEU A 184 -13.67 6.69 8.75
C LEU A 184 -13.22 7.97 9.46
N GLU A 185 -13.33 8.04 10.79
CA GLU A 185 -12.87 9.19 11.55
C GLU A 185 -11.34 9.32 11.55
N VAL A 186 -10.64 8.18 11.62
CA VAL A 186 -9.18 8.15 11.46
C VAL A 186 -8.78 8.62 10.07
N LEU A 187 -9.46 8.16 9.00
CA LEU A 187 -9.21 8.65 7.65
C LEU A 187 -9.48 10.15 7.50
N ARG A 188 -10.46 10.68 8.23
CA ARG A 188 -10.78 12.13 8.23
C ARG A 188 -9.69 12.95 8.91
N LEU A 189 -9.14 12.47 10.02
CA LEU A 189 -8.13 13.17 10.83
C LEU A 189 -6.70 12.97 10.33
N TYR A 190 -6.37 11.74 9.91
CA TYR A 190 -5.03 11.28 9.54
C TYR A 190 -5.07 10.52 8.20
N PRO A 191 -5.46 11.17 7.09
CA PRO A 191 -5.53 10.51 5.78
C PRO A 191 -4.13 10.08 5.31
N PRO A 192 -3.93 8.82 4.87
CA PRO A 192 -2.66 8.38 4.29
C PRO A 192 -2.26 9.17 3.03
N THR A 193 -3.25 9.66 2.27
CA THR A 193 -3.06 10.48 1.07
C THR A 193 -3.93 11.73 1.19
N SER A 194 -3.31 12.88 1.44
CA SER A 194 -4.03 14.15 1.65
C SER A 194 -4.29 14.95 0.38
N LEU A 195 -3.59 14.65 -0.72
CA LEU A 195 -3.66 15.42 -1.97
C LEU A 195 -3.73 14.49 -3.19
N ILE A 196 -4.79 14.64 -3.97
CA ILE A 196 -4.93 14.01 -5.29
C ILE A 196 -4.93 15.13 -6.32
N LYS A 197 -3.87 15.21 -7.13
CA LYS A 197 -3.80 16.17 -8.24
C LYS A 197 -4.39 15.53 -9.50
N ARG A 198 -5.29 16.24 -10.17
CA ARG A 198 -5.81 15.86 -11.48
C ARG A 198 -5.80 17.07 -12.41
N THR A 199 -5.20 16.93 -13.58
CA THR A 199 -5.37 17.86 -14.69
C THR A 199 -5.41 17.03 -15.97
N THR A 200 -6.42 17.26 -16.80
CA THR A 200 -6.60 16.52 -18.07
C THR A 200 -6.83 17.45 -19.25
N LYS A 201 -7.29 18.68 -18.97
CA LYS A 201 -7.55 19.73 -19.94
C LYS A 201 -7.71 21.06 -19.21
N LYS A 202 -7.50 22.16 -19.94
CA LYS A 202 -7.80 23.51 -19.45
C LYS A 202 -9.22 23.54 -18.91
N THR A 203 -9.37 23.93 -17.65
CA THR A 203 -10.65 23.85 -16.94
C THR A 203 -10.90 25.17 -16.22
N LYS A 204 -12.11 25.71 -16.37
CA LYS A 204 -12.56 26.87 -15.60
C LYS A 204 -13.12 26.37 -14.25
N LEU A 205 -12.55 26.85 -13.15
CA LEU A 205 -12.99 26.55 -11.79
C LEU A 205 -13.35 27.86 -11.08
N GLY A 206 -14.66 28.11 -10.92
CA GLY A 206 -15.13 29.43 -10.52
C GLY A 206 -14.65 30.50 -11.51
N ASP A 207 -13.98 31.54 -11.01
CA ASP A 207 -13.41 32.62 -11.83
C ASP A 207 -11.97 32.35 -12.31
N PHE A 208 -11.39 31.19 -11.96
CA PHE A 208 -10.03 30.83 -12.33
C PHE A 208 -9.98 29.92 -13.54
N TYR A 209 -8.98 30.12 -14.40
CA TYR A 209 -8.63 29.21 -15.49
C TYR A 209 -7.39 28.41 -15.09
N LEU A 210 -7.56 27.10 -14.89
CA LEU A 210 -6.46 26.19 -14.60
C LEU A 210 -5.77 25.81 -15.92
N PRO A 211 -4.48 26.15 -16.12
CA PRO A 211 -3.73 25.69 -17.28
C PRO A 211 -3.51 24.18 -17.21
N THR A 212 -3.29 23.58 -18.38
CA THR A 212 -2.79 22.20 -18.51
C THR A 212 -1.38 22.09 -17.96
#